data_AF-A0A7J5TL75-F1
#
_entry.id   AF-A0A7J5TL75-F1
#
_cell.length_a   1.000
_cell.length_b   1.000
_cell.length_c   1.000
_cell.angle_alpha   90.00
_cell.angle_beta   90.00
_cell.angle_gamma   90.00
#
_symmetry.space_group_name_H-M   'P 1'
#
loop_
_entity.id
_entity.type
_entity.pdbx_description
1 polymer ?
#
loop_
_entity_poly.entity_id
_entity_poly.type
_entity_poly.pdbx_seq_one_letter_code
_entity_poly.pdbx_strand_id
1 'polypeptide(L)'
;VVSHGSWIAATIGNLMGLPDSQLDSLTGMRNAFWSRMEPQYTSNSVLFHLTEYDKGPDVADAVDWENGPAYLRNPDMPMWKPLI
;
A
#
# COMPACT_ATOMS: atom_id res chain seq x y z
N VAL A 1 1.89 5.41 -10.49
CA VAL A 1 2.02 6.61 -9.61
C VAL A 1 2.87 6.20 -8.43
N VAL A 2 3.84 7.02 -8.02
CA VAL A 2 4.61 6.82 -6.78
C VAL A 2 4.18 7.91 -5.79
N SER A 3 3.82 7.52 -4.57
CA SER A 3 3.33 8.45 -3.54
C SER A 3 3.51 7.83 -2.15
N HIS A 4 3.03 8.52 -1.11
CA HIS A 4 3.03 8.05 0.28
C HIS A 4 1.86 7.12 0.58
N GLY A 5 2.03 6.22 1.55
CA GLY A 5 1.02 5.21 1.90
C GLY A 5 -0.36 5.76 2.23
N SER A 6 -0.43 6.85 3.01
CA SER A 6 -1.69 7.53 3.32
C SER A 6 -2.38 8.11 2.09
N TRP A 7 -1.61 8.70 1.18
CA TRP A 7 -2.14 9.24 -0.07
C TRP A 7 -2.64 8.12 -0.99
N ILE A 8 -1.92 7.00 -1.08
CA ILE A 8 -2.34 5.83 -1.86
C ILE A 8 -3.67 5.30 -1.33
N ALA A 9 -3.77 5.07 -0.02
CA ALA A 9 -4.99 4.56 0.61
C ALA A 9 -6.20 5.48 0.40
N ALA A 10 -6.04 6.79 0.65
CA ALA A 10 -7.10 7.77 0.45
C ALA A 10 -7.54 7.86 -1.02
N THR A 11 -6.58 7.81 -1.96
CA THR A 11 -6.87 7.82 -3.40
C THR A 11 -7.66 6.58 -3.81
N ILE A 12 -7.25 5.39 -3.35
CA ILE A 12 -7.96 4.14 -3.64
C ILE A 12 -9.38 4.17 -3.07
N GLY A 13 -9.55 4.59 -1.80
CA GLY A 13 -10.86 4.68 -1.17
C GLY A 13 -11.81 5.61 -1.92
N ASN A 14 -11.30 6.75 -2.39
CA ASN A 14 -12.06 7.69 -3.23
C ASN A 14 -12.44 7.06 -4.58
N LEU A 15 -11.50 6.44 -5.28
CA LEU A 15 -11.75 5.81 -6.59
C LEU A 15 -12.70 4.61 -6.53
N MET A 16 -12.73 3.90 -5.40
CA MET A 16 -13.72 2.84 -5.12
C MET A 16 -15.10 3.38 -4.75
N GLY A 17 -15.23 4.68 -4.47
CA GLY A 17 -16.47 5.29 -4.01
C GLY A 17 -16.83 4.91 -2.57
N LEU A 18 -15.84 4.64 -1.70
CA LEU A 18 -16.10 4.38 -0.28
C LEU A 18 -16.67 5.64 0.39
N PRO A 19 -17.64 5.50 1.32
CA PRO A 19 -18.10 6.63 2.11
C PRO A 19 -16.99 7.13 3.03
N ASP A 20 -17.02 8.41 3.43
CA ASP A 20 -16.00 9.04 4.29
C ASP A 20 -15.72 8.23 5.56
N SER A 21 -16.76 7.63 6.15
CA SER A 21 -16.65 6.78 7.35
C SER A 21 -15.85 5.49 7.15
N GLN A 22 -15.54 5.12 5.91
CA GLN A 22 -14.80 3.92 5.55
C GLN A 22 -13.48 4.23 4.83
N LEU A 23 -13.09 5.49 4.65
CA LEU A 23 -11.80 5.83 4.02
C LEU A 23 -10.61 5.33 4.86
N ASP A 24 -10.77 5.30 6.18
CA ASP A 24 -9.76 4.78 7.11
C ASP A 24 -9.73 3.25 7.17
N SER A 25 -10.57 2.55 6.41
CA SER A 25 -10.54 1.07 6.33
C SER A 25 -9.34 0.55 5.55
N LEU A 26 -8.74 1.40 4.70
CA LEU A 26 -7.53 1.10 3.94
C LEU A 26 -6.34 1.71 4.68
N THR A 27 -5.53 0.86 5.32
CA THR A 27 -4.32 1.29 6.02
C THR A 27 -3.18 0.31 5.75
N GLY A 28 -1.97 0.65 6.21
CA GLY A 28 -0.89 -0.34 6.29
C GLY A 28 -0.04 -0.50 5.03
N MET A 29 -0.10 0.44 4.07
CA MET A 29 0.79 0.43 2.89
C MET A 29 2.27 0.36 3.30
N ARG A 30 2.93 -0.76 2.98
CA ARG A 30 4.32 -1.05 3.29
C ARG A 30 5.28 -0.35 2.33
N ASN A 31 6.53 -0.22 2.74
CA ASN A 31 7.52 0.49 1.93
C ASN A 31 7.81 -0.26 0.63
N ALA A 32 7.80 0.47 -0.50
CA ALA A 32 7.99 -0.07 -1.85
C ALA A 32 6.99 -1.17 -2.27
N PHE A 33 5.84 -1.23 -1.61
CA PHE A 33 4.70 -2.04 -2.05
C PHE A 33 3.78 -1.23 -2.96
N TRP A 34 2.93 -1.92 -3.72
CA TRP A 34 2.05 -1.30 -4.70
C TRP A 34 0.61 -1.77 -4.55
N SER A 35 -0.27 -1.04 -5.21
CA SER A 35 -1.67 -1.42 -5.39
C SER A 35 -2.03 -1.31 -6.87
N ARG A 36 -2.93 -2.17 -7.33
CA ARG A 36 -3.41 -2.18 -8.72
C ARG A 36 -4.91 -1.94 -8.74
N MET A 37 -5.33 -1.00 -9.58
CA MET A 37 -6.72 -0.75 -9.87
C MET A 37 -6.98 -0.93 -11.36
N GLU A 38 -8.10 -1.55 -11.69
CA GLU A 38 -8.55 -1.76 -13.06
C GLU A 38 -9.77 -0.87 -13.35
N PRO A 39 -9.73 -0.04 -14.41
CA PRO A 39 -10.88 0.75 -14.81
C PRO A 39 -11.91 -0.13 -15.52
N GLN A 40 -13.15 -0.08 -15.05
CA GLN A 40 -14.32 -0.59 -15.75
C GLN A 40 -15.10 0.59 -16.33
N TYR A 41 -15.07 0.70 -17.65
CA TYR A 41 -15.79 1.75 -18.38
C TYR A 41 -17.26 1.37 -18.53
N THR A 42 -18.14 2.29 -18.19
CA THR A 42 -19.57 2.24 -18.53
C THR A 42 -19.87 3.27 -19.62
N SER A 43 -21.13 3.34 -20.08
CA SER A 43 -21.53 4.34 -21.08
C SER A 43 -21.32 5.78 -20.62
N ASN A 44 -21.38 6.06 -19.31
CA ASN A 44 -21.37 7.42 -18.75
C ASN A 44 -20.35 7.63 -17.62
N SER A 45 -19.59 6.60 -17.22
CA SER A 45 -18.69 6.69 -16.06
C SER A 45 -17.54 5.69 -16.15
N VAL A 46 -16.58 5.83 -15.24
CA VAL A 46 -15.53 4.84 -14.99
C VAL A 46 -15.63 4.43 -13.53
N LEU A 47 -15.70 3.12 -13.28
CA LEU A 47 -15.57 2.53 -11.95
C LEU A 47 -14.16 1.94 -11.83
N PHE A 48 -13.56 1.99 -10.65
CA PHE A 48 -12.24 1.40 -10.42
C PHE A 48 -12.35 0.23 -9.44
N HIS A 49 -11.91 -0.94 -9.88
CA HIS A 49 -11.83 -2.13 -9.04
C HIS A 49 -10.42 -2.33 -8.51
N LEU A 50 -10.29 -2.52 -7.20
CA LEU A 50 -9.01 -2.82 -6.57
C LEU A 50 -8.71 -4.31 -6.76
N THR A 51 -7.66 -4.63 -7.52
CA THR A 51 -7.24 -6.02 -7.79
C THR A 51 -6.04 -6.45 -6.95
N GLU A 52 -5.23 -5.48 -6.51
CA GLU A 52 -4.17 -5.71 -5.54
C GLU A 52 -4.09 -4.53 -4.58
N TYR A 53 -3.94 -4.82 -3.30
CA TYR A 53 -3.69 -3.84 -2.27
C TYR A 53 -2.47 -4.26 -1.47
N ASP A 54 -1.54 -3.32 -1.25
CA ASP A 54 -0.31 -3.56 -0.49
C ASP A 54 0.40 -4.86 -0.93
N LYS A 55 0.56 -5.03 -2.24
CA LYS A 55 1.30 -6.15 -2.82
C LYS A 55 2.78 -5.78 -2.88
N GLY A 56 3.61 -6.68 -2.38
CA GLY A 56 5.07 -6.54 -2.41
C GLY A 56 5.75 -7.42 -3.45
N PRO A 57 7.05 -7.21 -3.69
CA PRO A 57 7.86 -8.11 -4.49
C PRO A 57 8.02 -9.46 -3.79
N ASP A 58 8.14 -10.55 -4.54
CA ASP A 58 8.19 -11.91 -3.98
C ASP A 58 9.31 -12.10 -2.94
N VAL A 59 10.43 -11.39 -3.09
CA VAL A 59 11.54 -11.44 -2.11
C VAL A 59 11.14 -10.90 -0.73
N ALA A 60 10.16 -10.00 -0.65
CA ALA A 60 9.70 -9.41 0.61
C ALA A 60 9.03 -10.44 1.54
N ASP A 61 8.60 -11.59 1.01
CA ASP A 61 8.06 -12.70 1.79
C ASP A 61 9.15 -13.61 2.36
N ALA A 62 10.38 -13.52 1.82
CA ALA A 62 11.50 -14.39 2.18
C ALA A 62 12.55 -13.71 3.07
N VAL A 63 12.51 -12.39 3.20
CA VAL A 63 13.52 -11.61 3.93
C VAL A 63 12.89 -10.57 4.85
N ASP A 64 13.68 -10.04 5.79
CA ASP A 64 13.29 -8.88 6.60
C ASP A 64 13.27 -7.62 5.72
N TRP A 65 12.15 -7.41 5.04
CA TRP A 65 11.96 -6.30 4.11
C TRP A 65 11.96 -4.94 4.82
N GLU A 66 11.26 -4.84 5.96
CA GLU A 66 11.06 -3.56 6.66
C GLU A 66 12.37 -2.97 7.19
N ASN A 67 13.32 -3.81 7.56
CA ASN A 67 14.60 -3.38 8.10
C ASN A 67 15.77 -3.56 7.11
N GLY A 68 15.49 -4.04 5.91
CA GLY A 68 16.49 -4.29 4.87
C GLY A 68 17.53 -5.35 5.26
N PRO A 69 18.62 -5.53 4.51
CA PRO A 69 19.60 -6.56 4.81
C PRO A 69 20.52 -6.19 5.99
N ALA A 70 20.85 -7.18 6.83
CA ALA A 70 21.64 -6.98 8.05
C ALA A 70 23.01 -6.32 7.81
N TYR A 71 23.67 -6.61 6.68
CA TYR A 71 24.98 -6.06 6.35
C TYR A 71 24.98 -4.56 6.01
N LEU A 72 23.80 -3.97 5.75
CA LEU A 72 23.64 -2.52 5.56
C LEU A 72 23.24 -1.80 6.86
N ARG A 73 23.04 -2.52 7.97
CA ARG A 73 22.59 -1.94 9.23
C ARG A 73 23.77 -1.52 10.10
N ASN A 74 23.67 -0.32 10.67
CA ASN A 74 24.49 0.09 11.81
C ASN A 74 23.81 -0.41 13.10
N PRO A 75 24.56 -0.90 14.11
CA PRO A 75 24.04 -1.24 15.45
C PRO A 75 23.08 -0.22 16.07
N ASP A 76 23.24 1.07 15.79
CA ASP A 76 22.41 2.14 16.37
C ASP A 76 21.15 2.46 15.54
N MET A 77 20.94 1.80 14.38
CA MET A 77 19.76 2.05 13.55
C MET A 77 18.49 1.52 14.24
N PRO A 78 17.44 2.36 14.40
CA PRO A 78 16.18 1.90 14.96
C PRO A 78 15.53 0.88 14.01
N MET A 79 15.15 -0.25 14.58
CA MET A 79 14.42 -1.28 13.86
C MET A 79 12.94 -0.89 13.80
N TRP A 80 12.34 -1.02 12.62
CA TRP A 80 10.91 -1.00 12.46
C TRP A 80 10.28 -2.09 13.33
N LYS A 81 9.22 -1.72 14.04
CA LYS A 81 8.42 -2.61 14.88
C LYS A 81 6.94 -2.43 14.53
N PRO A 82 6.15 -3.51 14.47
CA PRO A 82 4.71 -3.39 14.33
C PRO A 82 4.16 -2.54 15.48
N LEU A 83 3.20 -1.67 15.16
CA LEU A 83 2.39 -1.01 16.18
C LEU A 83 1.45 -2.09 16.75
N ILE A 84 1.69 -2.48 18.00
CA ILE A 84 0.80 -3.34 18.81
C ILE A 84 -0.44 -2.56 19.24
#